data_AF-A0A5S3N880-F1
#
_entry.id   AF-A0A5S3N880-F1
#
_cell.length_a   1.000
_cell.length_b   1.000
_cell.length_c   1.000
_cell.angle_alpha   90.00
_cell.angle_beta   90.00
_cell.angle_gamma   90.00
#
_symmetry.space_group_name_H-M   'P 1'
#
loop_
_entity.id
_entity.type
_entity.pdbx_description
1 polymer ?
#
loop_
_entity_poly.entity_id
_entity_poly.type
_entity_poly.pdbx_seq_one_letter_code
_entity_poly.pdbx_strand_id
1 'polypeptide(L)'
;MKTLYIVRHAKSSWSYKGIADIDRPLKKRGIKDAHLMSKILTKEIEKPDTFITSSANRALHTAVIFCENFGFPHANLQIKRQLYSFSDGYLVKTVNALDDGFNSAIIFSHDHGINTFVNEFGDKPLAHVTTCGVIGIQFQEKHWKNIRRGKTILVEFPKNHK
;
A
#
# COMPACT_ATOMS: atom_id res chain seq x y z
N MET A 1 3.23 -12.63 15.33
CA MET A 1 2.14 -11.91 14.66
C MET A 1 2.77 -10.88 13.75
N LYS A 2 2.24 -10.74 12.54
CA LYS A 2 2.68 -9.75 11.55
C LYS A 2 1.46 -8.99 11.03
N THR A 3 1.59 -7.69 10.77
CA THR A 3 0.49 -6.86 10.25
C THR A 3 0.91 -6.18 8.96
N LEU A 4 0.20 -6.44 7.87
CA LEU A 4 0.45 -5.82 6.59
C LEU A 4 -0.66 -4.83 6.26
N TYR A 5 -0.26 -3.59 5.96
CA TYR A 5 -1.12 -2.59 5.36
C TYR A 5 -0.80 -2.48 3.88
N ILE A 6 -1.81 -2.56 3.03
CA ILE A 6 -1.68 -2.46 1.58
C ILE A 6 -2.45 -1.24 1.13
N VAL A 7 -1.74 -0.32 0.48
CA VAL A 7 -2.31 0.91 -0.06
C VAL A 7 -2.27 0.86 -1.57
N ARG A 8 -3.44 0.93 -2.21
CA ARG A 8 -3.46 1.23 -3.65
C ARG A 8 -3.06 2.67 -3.85
N HIS A 9 -2.17 2.93 -4.81
CA HIS A 9 -1.77 4.31 -5.14
C HIS A 9 -2.99 5.24 -5.30
N ALA A 10 -2.82 6.51 -4.93
CA ALA A 10 -3.86 7.51 -5.07
C ALA A 10 -4.15 7.83 -6.55
N LYS A 11 -5.25 8.54 -6.80
CA LYS A 11 -5.75 8.77 -8.16
C LYS A 11 -4.72 9.49 -9.03
N SER A 12 -4.25 8.84 -10.11
CA SER A 12 -3.29 9.38 -11.07
C SER A 12 -3.94 10.15 -12.22
N SER A 13 -3.14 10.99 -12.88
CA SER A 13 -3.56 11.79 -14.04
C SER A 13 -3.30 11.07 -15.36
N TRP A 14 -4.14 11.37 -16.35
CA TRP A 14 -3.99 10.99 -17.76
C TRP A 14 -3.89 12.23 -18.65
N SER A 15 -3.87 13.43 -18.07
CA SER A 15 -3.98 14.70 -18.81
C SER A 15 -2.69 15.12 -19.53
N TYR A 16 -1.55 14.50 -19.20
CA TYR A 16 -0.25 14.86 -19.75
C TYR A 16 0.04 13.98 -20.96
N LYS A 17 0.31 14.60 -22.11
CA LYS A 17 0.67 13.90 -23.34
C LYS A 17 2.17 13.57 -23.32
N GLY A 18 2.56 12.45 -23.92
CA GLY A 18 3.97 12.07 -24.12
C GLY A 18 4.69 11.52 -22.89
N ILE A 19 3.99 11.26 -21.78
CA ILE A 19 4.59 10.62 -20.59
C ILE A 19 4.34 9.11 -20.57
N ALA A 20 5.30 8.33 -20.11
CA ALA A 20 5.13 6.90 -19.90
C ALA A 20 4.17 6.62 -18.73
N ASP A 21 3.53 5.44 -18.69
CA ASP A 21 2.59 5.12 -17.61
C ASP A 21 3.24 5.21 -16.22
N ILE A 22 4.48 4.74 -16.09
CA ILE A 22 5.24 4.74 -14.83
C ILE A 22 5.45 6.15 -14.28
N ASP A 23 5.54 7.16 -15.15
CA ASP A 23 5.83 8.56 -14.79
C ASP A 23 4.56 9.37 -14.49
N ARG A 24 3.37 8.77 -14.66
CA ARG A 24 2.10 9.46 -14.46
C ARG A 24 1.98 10.05 -13.05
N PRO A 25 1.76 11.37 -12.93
CA PRO A 25 1.65 12.03 -11.64
C PRO A 25 0.28 11.77 -11.00
N LEU A 26 0.16 12.11 -9.72
CA LEU A 26 -1.14 12.17 -9.03
C LEU A 26 -2.00 13.33 -9.56
N LYS A 27 -3.32 13.17 -9.52
CA LYS A 27 -4.26 14.30 -9.65
C LYS A 27 -4.33 15.08 -8.34
N LYS A 28 -4.78 16.34 -8.38
CA LYS A 28 -5.07 17.16 -7.18
C LYS A 28 -5.96 16.42 -6.17
N ARG A 29 -7.01 15.72 -6.64
CA ARG A 29 -7.85 14.88 -5.78
C ARG A 29 -7.08 13.69 -5.18
N GLY A 30 -6.18 13.05 -5.94
CA GLY A 30 -5.35 11.96 -5.44
C GLY A 30 -4.42 12.42 -4.31
N ILE A 31 -3.81 13.59 -4.44
CA ILE A 31 -2.98 14.20 -3.38
C ILE A 31 -3.82 14.46 -2.12
N LYS A 32 -5.02 15.04 -2.28
CA LYS A 32 -5.95 15.25 -1.16
C LYS A 32 -6.36 13.94 -0.49
N ASP A 33 -6.71 12.93 -1.28
CA ASP A 33 -7.11 11.61 -0.78
C ASP A 33 -5.94 10.94 -0.02
N ALA A 34 -4.70 11.07 -0.51
CA ALA A 34 -3.51 10.56 0.17
C ALA A 34 -3.30 11.21 1.54
N HIS A 35 -3.40 12.54 1.64
CA HIS A 35 -3.30 13.22 2.94
C HIS A 35 -4.46 12.88 3.88
N LEU A 36 -5.68 12.77 3.36
CA LEU A 36 -6.86 12.41 4.15
C LEU A 36 -6.66 11.02 4.77
N MET A 37 -6.39 10.01 3.92
CA MET A 37 -6.29 8.62 4.36
C MET A 37 -5.13 8.39 5.32
N SER A 38 -3.95 8.97 5.04
CA SER A 38 -2.83 8.80 5.97
C SER A 38 -3.05 9.48 7.32
N LYS A 39 -3.71 10.65 7.38
CA LYS A 39 -4.06 11.31 8.65
C LYS A 39 -5.11 10.55 9.47
N ILE A 40 -6.02 9.85 8.80
CA ILE A 40 -6.96 8.94 9.46
C ILE A 40 -6.19 7.76 10.02
N LEU A 41 -5.37 7.12 9.18
CA LEU A 41 -4.62 5.93 9.54
C LEU A 41 -3.66 6.19 10.73
N THR A 42 -3.00 7.35 10.79
CA THR A 42 -2.15 7.73 11.94
C THR A 42 -2.86 7.79 13.28
N LYS A 43 -4.21 7.89 13.29
CA LYS A 43 -5.01 7.89 14.52
C LYS A 43 -5.53 6.50 14.88
N GLU A 44 -5.59 5.60 13.90
CA GLU A 44 -6.18 4.26 14.04
C GLU A 44 -5.14 3.18 14.30
N ILE A 45 -3.90 3.37 13.83
CA ILE A 45 -2.83 2.38 13.93
C ILE A 45 -1.53 3.01 14.41
N GLU A 46 -0.68 2.17 15.00
CA GLU A 46 0.72 2.54 15.23
C GLU A 46 1.48 2.69 13.91
N LYS A 47 2.54 3.50 13.94
CA LYS A 47 3.40 3.71 12.76
C LYS A 47 4.02 2.38 12.32
N PRO A 48 3.82 1.95 11.05
CA PRO A 48 4.44 0.73 10.55
C PRO A 48 5.97 0.76 10.63
N ASP A 49 6.59 -0.39 10.89
CA ASP A 49 8.05 -0.50 11.03
C ASP A 49 8.78 -0.19 9.72
N THR A 50 8.14 -0.46 8.59
CA THR A 50 8.71 -0.23 7.26
C THR A 50 7.67 0.18 6.22
N PHE A 51 8.09 1.07 5.31
CA PHE A 51 7.29 1.54 4.19
C PHE A 51 7.97 1.10 2.89
N ILE A 52 7.20 0.47 2.00
CA ILE A 52 7.71 -0.03 0.72
C ILE A 52 6.80 0.45 -0.40
N THR A 53 7.36 0.96 -1.49
CA THR A 53 6.57 1.49 -2.61
C THR A 53 7.05 0.99 -3.96
N SER A 54 6.10 0.85 -4.89
CA SER A 54 6.40 0.74 -6.32
C SER A 54 7.14 1.97 -6.82
N SER A 55 8.08 1.78 -7.76
CA SER A 55 8.82 2.87 -8.40
C SER A 55 7.96 3.76 -9.30
N ALA A 56 6.69 3.42 -9.56
CA ALA A 56 5.80 4.28 -10.32
C ALA A 56 5.55 5.61 -9.59
N ASN A 57 5.66 6.73 -10.29
CA ASN A 57 5.56 8.08 -9.74
C ASN A 57 4.30 8.27 -8.86
N ARG A 58 3.14 7.80 -9.33
CA ARG A 58 1.88 7.82 -8.55
C ARG A 58 1.94 7.05 -7.23
N ALA A 59 2.61 5.91 -7.18
CA ALA A 59 2.74 5.09 -5.97
C ALA A 59 3.78 5.70 -5.02
N LEU A 60 4.94 6.10 -5.56
CA LEU A 60 5.98 6.80 -4.82
C LEU A 60 5.47 8.09 -4.18
N HIS A 61 4.79 8.95 -4.94
CA HIS A 61 4.21 10.19 -4.41
C HIS A 61 3.13 9.91 -3.34
N THR A 62 2.31 8.86 -3.51
CA THR A 62 1.37 8.45 -2.46
C THR A 62 2.12 8.04 -1.19
N ALA A 63 3.18 7.23 -1.33
CA ALA A 63 3.99 6.77 -0.21
C ALA A 63 4.70 7.91 0.53
N VAL A 64 5.25 8.88 -0.20
CA VAL A 64 5.89 10.08 0.36
C VAL A 64 4.90 10.86 1.24
N ILE A 65 3.66 11.08 0.77
CA ILE A 65 2.61 11.74 1.56
C ILE A 65 2.31 10.97 2.84
N PHE A 66 2.23 9.64 2.75
CA PHE A 66 2.05 8.79 3.93
C PHE A 66 3.26 8.88 4.87
N CYS A 67 4.49 8.84 4.37
CA CYS A 67 5.69 8.96 5.18
C CYS A 67 5.70 10.27 5.97
N GLU A 68 5.40 11.38 5.31
CA GLU A 68 5.29 12.70 5.95
C GLU A 68 4.29 12.70 7.10
N ASN A 69 3.05 12.25 6.83
CA ASN A 69 1.99 12.28 7.83
C ASN A 69 2.24 11.30 9.00
N PHE A 70 2.90 10.17 8.74
CA PHE A 70 3.31 9.22 9.78
C PHE A 70 4.59 9.64 10.52
N GLY A 71 5.32 10.67 10.08
CA GLY A 71 6.66 10.95 10.58
C GLY A 71 7.62 9.78 10.36
N PHE A 72 7.48 9.08 9.22
CA PHE A 72 8.39 8.04 8.78
C PHE A 72 9.53 8.65 7.96
N PRO A 73 10.81 8.42 8.31
CA PRO A 73 11.94 9.02 7.59
C PRO A 73 11.95 8.62 6.12
N HIS A 74 11.93 9.60 5.21
CA HIS A 74 11.98 9.35 3.77
C HIS A 74 13.21 8.54 3.33
N ALA A 75 14.34 8.70 4.04
CA ALA A 75 15.56 7.92 3.79
C ALA A 75 15.37 6.41 4.01
N ASN A 76 14.36 6.01 4.80
CA ASN A 76 14.05 4.61 5.09
C ASN A 76 12.97 4.05 4.15
N LEU A 77 12.37 4.87 3.27
CA LEU A 77 11.36 4.43 2.32
C LEU A 77 12.00 3.50 1.28
N GLN A 78 11.55 2.25 1.24
CA GLN A 78 12.11 1.28 0.30
C GLN A 78 11.39 1.34 -1.04
N ILE A 79 12.13 1.58 -2.13
CA ILE A 79 11.57 1.59 -3.48
C ILE A 79 11.86 0.25 -4.16
N LYS A 80 10.81 -0.43 -4.65
CA LYS A 80 10.93 -1.72 -5.35
C LYS A 80 10.31 -1.61 -6.74
N ARG A 81 11.16 -1.67 -7.77
CA ARG A 81 10.72 -1.61 -9.19
C ARG A 81 9.79 -2.77 -9.55
N GLN A 82 9.99 -3.93 -8.94
CA GLN A 82 9.20 -5.14 -9.16
C GLN A 82 7.72 -4.96 -8.80
N LEU A 83 7.40 -4.07 -7.85
CA LEU A 83 6.01 -3.77 -7.47
C LEU A 83 5.25 -2.99 -8.56
N TYR A 84 5.91 -2.45 -9.58
CA TYR A 84 5.24 -1.90 -10.77
C TYR A 84 4.80 -2.98 -11.77
N SER A 85 5.32 -4.21 -11.65
CA SER A 85 5.02 -5.29 -12.58
C SER A 85 3.54 -5.71 -12.52
N PHE A 86 3.00 -6.11 -13.67
CA PHE A 86 1.64 -6.63 -13.81
C PHE A 86 1.47 -8.09 -13.38
N SER A 87 2.54 -8.76 -12.93
CA SER A 87 2.43 -10.12 -12.40
C SER A 87 2.20 -10.10 -10.88
N ASP A 88 1.05 -10.61 -10.44
CA ASP A 88 0.59 -10.62 -9.05
C ASP A 88 1.61 -11.20 -8.05
N GLY A 89 2.45 -12.13 -8.50
CA GLY A 89 3.46 -12.78 -7.65
C GLY A 89 4.52 -11.85 -7.05
N TYR A 90 4.77 -10.65 -7.60
CA TYR A 90 5.78 -9.75 -7.03
C TYR A 90 5.36 -9.11 -5.71
N LEU A 91 4.06 -8.88 -5.48
CA LEU A 91 3.60 -8.38 -4.20
C LEU A 91 3.84 -9.42 -3.11
N VAL A 92 3.44 -10.68 -3.37
CA VAL A 92 3.70 -11.81 -2.45
C VAL A 92 5.19 -12.00 -2.18
N LYS A 93 6.02 -12.02 -3.23
CA LYS A 93 7.49 -12.13 -3.06
C LYS A 93 8.07 -10.97 -2.26
N THR A 94 7.55 -9.75 -2.43
CA THR A 94 8.00 -8.59 -1.67
C THR A 94 7.63 -8.72 -0.20
N VAL A 95 6.40 -9.15 0.11
CA VAL A 95 5.96 -9.39 1.49
C VAL A 95 6.78 -10.50 2.13
N ASN A 96 6.96 -11.64 1.45
CA ASN A 96 7.70 -12.79 1.98
C ASN A 96 9.20 -12.50 2.21
N ALA A 97 9.75 -11.46 1.57
CA ALA A 97 11.15 -11.05 1.71
C ALA A 97 11.36 -9.93 2.74
N LEU A 98 10.32 -9.51 3.47
CA LEU A 98 10.45 -8.53 4.55
C LEU A 98 11.30 -9.10 5.70
N ASP A 99 12.01 -8.22 6.39
CA ASP A 99 12.78 -8.57 7.59
C ASP A 99 11.83 -9.02 8.71
N ASP A 100 12.12 -10.18 9.30
CA ASP A 100 11.33 -10.75 10.39
C ASP A 100 11.42 -9.92 11.68
N GLY A 101 12.35 -8.97 11.78
CA GLY A 101 12.36 -7.93 12.81
C GLY A 101 11.21 -6.93 12.71
N PHE A 102 10.62 -6.73 11.52
CA PHE A 102 9.45 -5.88 11.35
C PHE A 102 8.18 -6.63 11.76
N ASN A 103 7.40 -6.08 12.69
CA ASN A 103 6.09 -6.60 13.06
C ASN A 103 4.97 -6.06 12.17
N SER A 104 5.21 -4.92 11.53
CA SER A 104 4.25 -4.24 10.68
C SER A 104 4.92 -3.64 9.45
N ALA A 105 4.22 -3.65 8.33
CA ALA A 105 4.69 -3.06 7.08
C ALA A 105 3.55 -2.39 6.33
N ILE A 106 3.86 -1.33 5.59
CA ILE A 106 2.92 -0.71 4.65
C ILE A 106 3.49 -0.74 3.24
N ILE A 107 2.71 -1.25 2.28
CA ILE A 107 3.11 -1.42 0.89
C ILE A 107 2.20 -0.64 -0.05
N PHE A 108 2.79 0.19 -0.91
CA PHE A 108 2.10 0.99 -1.92
C PHE A 108 2.22 0.35 -3.30
N SER A 109 1.09 -0.11 -3.87
CA SER A 109 1.06 -0.88 -5.11
C SER A 109 -0.14 -0.54 -6.01
N HIS A 110 -0.39 -1.37 -7.03
CA HIS A 110 -1.38 -1.17 -8.10
C HIS A 110 -2.53 -2.18 -8.01
N ASP A 111 -3.60 -1.89 -8.76
CA ASP A 111 -4.89 -2.59 -8.66
C ASP A 111 -4.80 -4.12 -8.72
N HIS A 112 -4.15 -4.66 -9.76
CA HIS A 112 -4.13 -6.11 -10.04
C HIS A 112 -3.53 -6.91 -8.88
N GLY A 113 -2.28 -6.61 -8.51
CA GLY A 113 -1.61 -7.31 -7.42
C GLY A 113 -2.34 -7.17 -6.08
N ILE A 114 -3.00 -6.03 -5.83
CA ILE A 114 -3.70 -5.79 -4.56
C ILE A 114 -4.99 -6.61 -4.46
N ASN A 115 -5.85 -6.59 -5.47
CA ASN A 115 -7.14 -7.31 -5.38
C ASN A 115 -6.91 -8.82 -5.24
N THR A 116 -5.96 -9.38 -5.99
CA THR A 116 -5.60 -10.80 -5.86
C THR A 116 -5.09 -11.08 -4.45
N PHE A 117 -4.11 -10.30 -3.96
CA PHE A 117 -3.50 -10.52 -2.66
C PHE A 117 -4.51 -10.45 -1.50
N VAL A 118 -5.35 -9.41 -1.46
CA VAL A 118 -6.25 -9.21 -0.30
C VAL A 118 -7.34 -10.28 -0.21
N ASN A 119 -7.77 -10.85 -1.34
CA ASN A 119 -8.74 -11.94 -1.38
C ASN A 119 -8.11 -13.30 -1.09
N GLU A 120 -6.85 -13.50 -1.46
CA GLU A 120 -6.10 -14.72 -1.17
C GLU A 120 -5.70 -14.79 0.31
N PHE A 121 -5.08 -13.72 0.81
CA PHE A 121 -4.47 -13.68 2.15
C PHE A 121 -5.38 -13.08 3.23
N GLY A 122 -6.49 -12.43 2.87
CA GLY A 122 -7.49 -11.94 3.83
C GLY A 122 -8.64 -12.91 4.08
N ASP A 123 -9.41 -12.67 5.12
CA ASP A 123 -10.63 -13.43 5.46
C ASP A 123 -11.94 -12.73 5.04
N LYS A 124 -11.84 -11.49 4.54
CA LYS A 124 -12.98 -10.72 4.02
C LYS A 124 -12.87 -10.57 2.50
N PRO A 125 -13.84 -11.08 1.72
CA PRO A 125 -13.84 -10.88 0.28
C PRO A 125 -14.06 -9.41 -0.07
N LEU A 126 -13.26 -8.90 -1.02
CA LEU A 126 -13.33 -7.53 -1.50
C LEU A 126 -13.44 -7.54 -3.02
N ALA A 127 -14.54 -6.99 -3.54
CA ALA A 127 -14.76 -6.91 -4.98
C ALA A 127 -13.73 -5.99 -5.67
N HIS A 128 -13.36 -4.88 -5.03
CA HIS A 128 -12.40 -3.93 -5.57
C HIS A 128 -11.79 -3.01 -4.51
N VAL A 129 -10.47 -2.85 -4.54
CA VAL A 129 -9.75 -1.84 -3.74
C VAL A 129 -9.61 -0.55 -4.55
N THR A 130 -10.35 0.48 -4.15
CA THR A 130 -10.33 1.79 -4.85
C THR A 130 -9.00 2.54 -4.67
N THR A 131 -8.71 3.54 -5.50
CA THR A 131 -7.47 4.34 -5.39
C THR A 131 -7.36 4.99 -4.02
N CYS A 132 -6.16 4.94 -3.42
CA CYS A 132 -5.91 5.36 -2.04
C CYS A 132 -6.67 4.56 -0.97
N GLY A 133 -7.26 3.41 -1.33
CA GLY A 133 -7.80 2.47 -0.36
C GLY A 133 -6.69 1.79 0.44
N VAL A 134 -6.96 1.57 1.72
CA VAL A 134 -6.04 0.94 2.69
C VAL A 134 -6.69 -0.33 3.22
N ILE A 135 -6.02 -1.46 3.03
CA ILE A 135 -6.43 -2.75 3.59
C ILE A 135 -5.39 -3.20 4.60
N GLY A 136 -5.82 -3.56 5.80
CA GLY A 136 -4.95 -4.13 6.85
C GLY A 136 -5.27 -5.60 7.06
N ILE A 137 -4.25 -6.45 7.00
CA ILE A 137 -4.35 -7.89 7.25
C ILE A 137 -3.37 -8.27 8.34
N GLN A 138 -3.85 -9.00 9.34
CA GLN A 138 -3.04 -9.51 10.44
C GLN A 138 -2.85 -11.03 10.31
N PHE A 139 -1.59 -11.45 10.37
CA PHE A 139 -1.13 -12.82 10.27
C PHE A 139 -0.67 -13.32 11.64
N GLN A 140 -0.98 -14.59 11.95
CA GLN A 140 -0.55 -15.22 13.21
C GLN A 140 0.92 -15.65 13.18
N GLU A 141 1.47 -15.78 11.98
CA GLU A 141 2.84 -16.21 11.74
C GLU A 141 3.87 -15.25 12.37
N LYS A 142 5.05 -15.82 12.68
CA LYS A 142 6.20 -15.07 13.20
C LYS A 142 7.16 -14.61 12.11
N HIS A 143 7.10 -15.24 10.93
CA HIS A 143 8.01 -14.96 9.82
C HIS A 143 7.21 -14.57 8.59
N TRP A 144 7.64 -13.51 7.90
CA TRP A 144 6.94 -12.99 6.73
C TRP A 144 6.89 -14.01 5.59
N LYS A 145 7.95 -14.78 5.39
CA LYS A 145 8.01 -15.85 4.37
C LYS A 145 6.97 -16.95 4.52
N ASN A 146 6.36 -17.06 5.71
CA ASN A 146 5.42 -18.12 6.06
C ASN A 146 3.96 -17.67 6.06
N ILE A 147 3.65 -16.40 5.73
CA ILE A 147 2.28 -15.89 5.83
C ILE A 147 1.31 -16.78 5.04
N ARG A 148 0.15 -17.01 5.65
CA ARG A 148 -0.98 -17.71 5.06
C ARG A 148 -2.18 -16.77 5.06
N ARG A 149 -3.39 -17.31 5.04
CA ARG A 149 -4.59 -16.50 5.26
C ARG A 149 -4.58 -15.90 6.68
N GLY A 150 -4.64 -14.58 6.75
CA GLY A 150 -4.80 -13.79 7.95
C GLY A 150 -6.19 -13.19 8.08
N LYS A 151 -6.36 -12.40 9.14
CA LYS A 151 -7.60 -11.67 9.45
C LYS A 151 -7.55 -10.28 8.85
N THR A 152 -8.53 -9.90 8.04
CA THR A 152 -8.68 -8.55 7.51
C THR A 152 -9.23 -7.63 8.62
N ILE A 153 -8.31 -6.86 9.22
CA ILE A 153 -8.59 -5.99 10.37
C ILE A 153 -8.99 -4.57 9.99
N LEU A 154 -8.66 -4.12 8.77
CA LEU A 154 -8.94 -2.76 8.31
C LEU A 154 -9.33 -2.76 6.83
N VAL A 155 -10.39 -2.03 6.48
CA VAL A 155 -10.82 -1.80 5.09
C VAL A 155 -11.31 -0.37 5.00
N GLU A 156 -10.43 0.52 4.56
CA GLU A 156 -10.74 1.95 4.54
C GLU A 156 -10.55 2.58 3.17
N PHE A 157 -11.48 3.46 2.80
CA PHE A 157 -11.51 4.10 1.49
C PHE A 157 -11.76 5.61 1.63
N PRO A 158 -11.20 6.45 0.73
CA PRO A 158 -11.43 7.89 0.78
C PRO A 158 -12.90 8.31 0.72
N LYS A 159 -13.79 7.46 0.18
CA LYS A 159 -15.23 7.75 0.08
C LYS A 159 -15.96 7.63 1.42
N ASN A 160 -15.38 6.97 2.42
CA ASN A 160 -15.98 6.80 3.75
C ASN A 160 -15.83 8.06 4.61
N HIS A 161 -14.99 9.02 4.18
CA HIS A 161 -14.54 10.17 4.96
C HIS A 161 -14.77 11.50 4.24
N LYS A 162 -15.75 11.54 3.32
CA LYS A 162 -16.09 12.69 2.49
C LYS A 162 -17.53 13.11 2.65
#